data_AF-A0A1S6QHN0-F1
#
_entry.id   AF-A0A1S6QHN0-F1
#
_cell.length_a   1.000
_cell.length_b   1.000
_cell.length_c   1.000
_cell.angle_alpha   90.00
_cell.angle_beta   90.00
_cell.angle_gamma   90.00
#
_symmetry.space_group_name_H-M   'P 1'
#
loop_
_entity.id
_entity.type
_entity.pdbx_description
1 polymer ?
#
loop_
_entity_poly.entity_id
_entity_poly.type
_entity_poly.pdbx_seq_one_letter_code
_entity_poly.pdbx_strand_id
1 'polypeptide(L)'
;MEISKDNKQKKHETLEEKLNTLRAGVLGSNDGILTVVGVLFSVAVATTNQFTIFIAGLSDLLACAFSMASGEYASVSTQKDTEKSVVATETKLLKTDFEGELKAVSDYYLSQGVSRETSEKIAKDLMSKKPLETIVDVKYGIQLGHYMNPWNAAFSSLFSAAAGGLFPLVAMTLVPGIFQWPATILAVCVSVAITGFLSAKLGNGLVKTAMIRNVIVGIVTMIIHYSIGLLL
;
A
#
# COMPACT_ATOMS: atom_id res chain seq x y z
N MET A 1 -8.15 -15.06 -44.17
CA MET A 1 -8.55 -15.72 -42.90
C MET A 1 -7.31 -15.75 -42.03
N GLU A 2 -7.34 -14.95 -40.95
CA GLU A 2 -6.53 -15.01 -39.71
C GLU A 2 -4.99 -15.12 -39.84
N ILE A 3 -4.17 -14.42 -39.05
CA ILE A 3 -4.22 -14.25 -37.60
C ILE A 3 -3.58 -12.89 -37.25
N SER A 4 -4.37 -12.00 -36.64
CA SER A 4 -3.85 -10.86 -35.88
C SER A 4 -3.05 -11.41 -34.71
N LYS A 5 -1.73 -11.21 -34.71
CA LYS A 5 -0.90 -11.45 -33.53
C LYS A 5 -1.20 -10.34 -32.53
N ASP A 6 -2.12 -10.66 -31.62
CA ASP A 6 -2.38 -9.93 -30.38
C ASP A 6 -1.08 -9.89 -29.55
N ASN A 7 -0.28 -8.87 -29.81
CA ASN A 7 0.99 -8.64 -29.14
C ASN A 7 0.64 -8.06 -27.77
N LYS A 8 0.20 -8.93 -26.84
CA LYS A 8 0.03 -8.59 -25.42
C LYS A 8 1.40 -8.17 -24.89
N GLN A 9 1.72 -6.89 -25.01
CA GLN A 9 2.77 -6.25 -24.25
C GLN A 9 2.54 -6.62 -22.78
N LYS A 10 3.45 -7.41 -22.21
CA LYS A 10 3.49 -7.63 -20.76
C LYS A 10 3.59 -6.25 -20.13
N LYS A 11 2.49 -5.77 -19.56
CA LYS A 11 2.44 -4.54 -18.79
C LYS A 11 3.41 -4.72 -17.62
N HIS A 12 4.55 -4.04 -17.72
CA HIS A 12 5.49 -3.99 -16.61
C HIS A 12 4.91 -3.05 -15.58
N GLU A 13 4.65 -3.56 -14.39
CA GLU A 13 4.34 -2.74 -13.21
C GLU A 13 5.38 -1.62 -13.08
N THR A 14 4.90 -0.39 -12.90
CA THR A 14 5.76 0.76 -12.66
C THR A 14 6.41 0.63 -11.28
N LEU A 15 7.51 1.35 -11.05
CA LEU A 15 8.13 1.38 -9.71
C LEU A 15 7.14 1.91 -8.67
N GLU A 16 6.32 2.89 -9.04
CA GLU A 16 5.29 3.47 -8.17
C GLU A 16 4.23 2.44 -7.76
N GLU A 17 3.74 1.63 -8.71
CA GLU A 17 2.78 0.57 -8.42
C GLU A 17 3.36 -0.52 -7.52
N LYS A 18 4.63 -0.89 -7.75
CA LYS A 18 5.35 -1.80 -6.86
C LYS A 18 5.45 -1.22 -5.46
N LEU A 19 5.86 0.04 -5.35
CA LEU A 19 5.98 0.72 -4.06
C LEU A 19 4.62 0.84 -3.37
N ASN A 20 3.53 1.12 -4.08
CA ASN A 20 2.17 1.16 -3.53
C ASN A 20 1.71 -0.20 -3.04
N THR A 21 1.93 -1.26 -3.81
CA THR A 21 1.58 -2.63 -3.43
C THR A 21 2.40 -3.10 -2.23
N LEU A 22 3.70 -2.79 -2.22
CA LEU A 22 4.60 -3.08 -1.10
C LEU A 22 4.20 -2.31 0.15
N ARG A 23 3.87 -1.02 0.00
CA ARG A 23 3.38 -0.17 1.08
C ARG A 23 2.11 -0.77 1.67
N ALA A 24 1.13 -1.12 0.86
CA ALA A 24 -0.13 -1.71 1.31
C ALA A 24 0.10 -3.04 2.06
N GLY A 25 0.91 -3.95 1.53
CA GLY A 25 1.17 -5.25 2.17
C GLY A 25 1.98 -5.16 3.46
N VAL A 26 3.02 -4.30 3.49
CA VAL A 26 3.84 -4.10 4.70
C VAL A 26 3.05 -3.36 5.79
N LEU A 27 2.32 -2.29 5.42
CA LEU A 27 1.49 -1.55 6.37
C LEU A 27 0.39 -2.45 6.94
N GLY A 28 -0.33 -3.18 6.08
CA GLY A 28 -1.36 -4.11 6.51
C GLY A 28 -0.80 -5.12 7.51
N SER A 29 0.31 -5.80 7.18
CA SER A 29 0.94 -6.77 8.08
C SER A 29 1.36 -6.17 9.41
N ASN A 30 1.96 -4.98 9.38
CA ASN A 30 2.42 -4.31 10.59
C ASN A 30 1.25 -3.89 11.49
N ASP A 31 0.18 -3.33 10.91
CA ASP A 31 -1.01 -2.92 11.64
C ASP A 31 -1.71 -4.12 12.26
N GLY A 32 -1.86 -5.22 11.51
CA GLY A 32 -2.40 -6.47 12.05
C GLY A 32 -1.60 -7.02 13.24
N ILE A 33 -0.27 -6.98 13.19
CA ILE A 33 0.58 -7.42 14.32
C ILE A 33 0.36 -6.51 15.55
N LEU A 34 0.46 -5.20 15.36
CA LEU A 34 0.52 -4.23 16.45
C LEU A 34 -0.84 -3.99 17.12
N THR A 35 -1.93 -3.97 16.35
CA THR A 35 -3.29 -3.82 16.90
C THR A 35 -3.69 -5.04 17.73
N VAL A 36 -3.52 -6.24 17.14
CA VAL A 36 -3.87 -7.49 17.82
C VAL A 36 -3.05 -7.71 19.07
N VAL A 37 -1.73 -7.52 19.03
CA VAL A 37 -0.92 -7.66 20.26
C VAL A 37 -1.31 -6.63 21.31
N GLY A 38 -1.69 -5.41 20.89
CA GLY A 38 -2.18 -4.38 21.80
C GLY A 38 -3.42 -4.83 22.56
N VAL A 39 -4.43 -5.34 21.85
CA VAL A 39 -5.65 -5.89 22.49
C VAL A 39 -5.34 -7.13 23.33
N LEU A 40 -4.50 -8.04 22.84
CA LEU A 40 -4.15 -9.24 23.60
C LEU A 40 -3.44 -8.89 24.90
N PHE A 41 -2.49 -7.95 24.90
CA PHE A 41 -1.72 -7.59 26.10
C PHE A 41 -2.56 -6.82 27.11
N SER A 42 -3.46 -5.93 26.68
CA SER A 42 -4.35 -5.20 27.58
C SER A 42 -5.41 -6.11 28.19
N VAL A 43 -5.99 -7.03 27.42
CA VAL A 43 -7.04 -7.94 27.91
C VAL A 43 -6.43 -9.09 28.73
N ALA A 44 -5.34 -9.70 28.29
CA ALA A 44 -4.75 -10.87 28.96
C ALA A 44 -4.14 -10.57 30.33
N VAL A 45 -3.79 -9.30 30.61
CA VAL A 45 -3.36 -8.89 31.95
C VAL A 45 -4.56 -8.59 32.87
N ALA A 46 -5.69 -8.15 32.30
CA ALA A 46 -6.90 -7.80 33.04
C ALA A 46 -7.82 -9.01 33.33
N THR A 47 -7.64 -10.14 32.63
CA THR A 47 -8.44 -11.35 32.85
C THR A 47 -7.65 -12.64 32.61
N THR A 48 -8.03 -13.70 33.32
CA THR A 48 -7.50 -15.06 33.13
C THR A 48 -8.38 -15.91 32.19
N ASN A 49 -9.50 -15.38 31.70
CA ASN A 49 -10.42 -16.10 30.82
C ASN A 49 -9.87 -16.15 29.38
N GLN A 50 -9.34 -17.32 28.99
CA GLN A 50 -8.76 -17.55 27.67
C GLN A 50 -9.75 -17.37 26.52
N PHE A 51 -11.03 -17.70 26.72
CA PHE A 51 -12.05 -17.51 25.69
C PHE A 51 -12.32 -16.02 25.44
N THR A 52 -12.35 -15.21 26.51
CA THR A 52 -12.46 -13.75 26.40
C THR A 52 -11.26 -13.15 25.65
N ILE A 53 -10.04 -13.57 25.98
CA ILE A 53 -8.81 -13.12 25.31
C ILE A 53 -8.86 -13.47 23.81
N PHE A 54 -9.23 -14.70 23.48
CA PHE A 54 -9.35 -15.15 22.09
C PHE A 54 -10.39 -14.35 21.29
N ILE A 55 -11.60 -14.19 21.84
CA ILE A 55 -12.66 -13.44 21.14
C ILE A 55 -12.27 -11.96 20.97
N ALA A 56 -11.63 -11.35 21.97
CA ALA A 56 -11.16 -9.97 21.87
C ALA A 56 -10.10 -9.82 20.76
N GLY A 57 -9.06 -10.66 20.77
CA GLY A 57 -8.00 -10.62 19.76
C GLY A 57 -8.48 -10.97 18.35
N LEU A 58 -9.39 -11.95 18.22
CA LEU A 58 -9.99 -12.31 16.93
C LEU A 58 -10.89 -11.19 16.39
N SER A 59 -11.68 -10.57 17.25
CA SER A 59 -12.55 -9.45 16.86
C SER A 59 -11.72 -8.26 16.38
N ASP A 60 -10.64 -7.94 17.08
CA ASP A 60 -9.71 -6.87 16.68
C ASP A 60 -9.00 -7.21 15.36
N LEU A 61 -8.52 -8.45 15.18
CA LEU A 61 -7.92 -8.90 13.93
C LEU A 61 -8.85 -8.71 12.74
N LEU A 62 -10.10 -9.15 12.87
CA LEU A 62 -11.10 -9.01 11.80
C LEU A 62 -11.43 -7.54 11.56
N ALA A 63 -11.65 -6.74 12.61
CA ALA A 63 -11.94 -5.32 12.50
C ALA A 63 -10.80 -4.55 11.81
N CYS A 64 -9.55 -4.81 12.22
CA CYS A 64 -8.36 -4.25 11.61
C CYS A 64 -8.26 -4.63 10.13
N ALA A 65 -8.36 -5.93 9.82
CA ALA A 65 -8.23 -6.42 8.45
C ALA A 65 -9.30 -5.84 7.51
N PHE A 66 -10.58 -5.83 7.93
CA PHE A 66 -11.65 -5.24 7.11
C PHE A 66 -11.52 -3.73 6.97
N SER A 67 -11.12 -3.03 8.03
CA SER A 67 -10.86 -1.59 7.98
C SER A 67 -9.76 -1.26 6.96
N MET A 68 -8.64 -1.98 7.01
CA MET A 68 -7.52 -1.84 6.07
C MET A 68 -7.93 -2.16 4.63
N ALA A 69 -8.69 -3.24 4.42
CA ALA A 69 -9.20 -3.61 3.10
C ALA A 69 -10.14 -2.54 2.52
N SER A 70 -11.04 -2.02 3.34
CA SER A 70 -11.98 -0.96 2.94
C SER A 70 -11.27 0.35 2.61
N GLY A 71 -10.24 0.72 3.40
CA GLY A 71 -9.43 1.92 3.18
C GLY A 71 -8.64 1.86 1.88
N GLU A 72 -7.98 0.72 1.61
CA GLU A 72 -7.24 0.53 0.35
C GLU A 72 -8.18 0.44 -0.86
N TYR A 73 -9.36 -0.21 -0.73
CA TYR A 73 -10.37 -0.18 -1.80
C TYR A 73 -10.80 1.24 -2.14
N ALA A 74 -11.14 2.04 -1.12
CA ALA A 74 -11.60 3.42 -1.29
C ALA A 74 -10.50 4.30 -1.89
N SER A 75 -9.26 4.17 -1.41
CA SER A 75 -8.11 4.92 -1.90
C SER A 75 -7.82 4.64 -3.37
N VAL A 76 -7.70 3.36 -3.74
CA VAL A 76 -7.39 2.96 -5.12
C VAL A 76 -8.56 3.21 -6.08
N SER A 77 -9.81 3.10 -5.60
CA SER A 77 -10.98 3.48 -6.40
C SER A 77 -10.97 4.99 -6.71
N THR A 78 -10.69 5.81 -5.71
CA THR A 78 -10.60 7.28 -5.87
C THR A 78 -9.48 7.66 -6.83
N GLN A 79 -8.31 7.02 -6.72
CA GLN A 79 -7.21 7.21 -7.66
C GLN A 79 -7.66 6.89 -9.09
N LYS A 80 -8.21 5.69 -9.31
CA LYS A 80 -8.67 5.23 -10.63
C LYS A 80 -9.73 6.15 -11.24
N ASP A 81 -10.69 6.62 -10.44
CA ASP A 81 -11.75 7.51 -10.91
C ASP A 81 -11.21 8.90 -11.23
N THR A 82 -10.24 9.39 -10.46
CA THR A 82 -9.53 10.65 -10.74
C THR A 82 -8.76 10.57 -12.06
N GLU A 83 -7.98 9.50 -12.27
CA GLU A 83 -7.21 9.30 -13.51
C GLU A 83 -8.14 9.22 -14.73
N LYS A 84 -9.28 8.52 -14.62
CA LYS A 84 -10.29 8.48 -15.68
C LYS A 84 -10.93 9.84 -15.97
N SER A 85 -11.21 10.61 -14.93
CA SER A 85 -11.78 11.96 -15.06
C SER A 85 -10.83 12.89 -15.82
N VAL A 86 -9.55 12.83 -15.49
CA VAL A 86 -8.49 13.56 -16.21
C VAL A 86 -8.43 13.14 -17.67
N VAL A 87 -8.40 11.83 -17.97
CA VAL A 87 -8.41 11.33 -19.35
C VAL A 87 -9.63 11.83 -20.12
N ALA A 88 -10.81 11.83 -19.52
CA ALA A 88 -12.03 12.36 -20.15
C ALA A 88 -11.94 13.86 -20.43
N THR A 89 -11.36 14.63 -19.50
CA THR A 89 -11.15 16.08 -19.62
C THR A 89 -10.18 16.39 -20.77
N GLU A 90 -9.01 15.74 -20.79
CA GLU A 90 -8.01 15.95 -21.85
C GLU A 90 -8.51 15.47 -23.21
N THR A 91 -9.30 14.38 -23.26
CA THR A 91 -9.97 13.94 -24.50
C THR A 91 -10.91 15.01 -25.06
N LYS A 92 -11.57 15.79 -24.20
CA LYS A 92 -12.41 16.91 -24.61
C LYS A 92 -11.55 18.08 -25.09
N LEU A 93 -10.51 18.45 -24.33
CA LEU A 93 -9.61 19.56 -24.65
C LEU A 93 -8.88 19.35 -25.99
N LEU A 94 -8.43 18.13 -26.29
CA LEU A 94 -7.85 17.80 -27.60
C LEU A 94 -8.79 18.07 -28.79
N LYS A 95 -10.11 18.08 -28.57
CA LYS A 95 -11.12 18.39 -29.59
C LYS A 95 -11.49 19.87 -29.62
N THR A 96 -11.45 20.54 -28.47
CA THR A 96 -11.96 21.93 -28.32
C THR A 96 -10.87 22.99 -28.29
N ASP A 97 -9.65 22.63 -27.89
CA ASP A 97 -8.50 23.53 -27.72
C ASP A 97 -7.17 22.78 -27.95
N PHE A 98 -6.95 22.30 -29.17
CA PHE A 98 -5.73 21.57 -29.50
C PHE A 98 -4.47 22.45 -29.42
N GLU A 99 -4.58 23.75 -29.74
CA GLU A 99 -3.45 24.69 -29.67
C GLU A 99 -3.01 24.91 -28.22
N GLY A 100 -3.94 25.02 -27.28
CA GLY A 100 -3.66 25.08 -25.85
C GLY A 100 -2.92 23.85 -25.36
N GLU A 101 -3.36 22.65 -25.77
CA GLU A 101 -2.70 21.39 -25.38
C GLU A 101 -1.30 21.24 -25.99
N LEU A 102 -1.11 21.64 -27.25
CA LEU A 102 0.21 21.66 -27.89
C LEU A 102 1.16 22.61 -27.17
N LYS A 103 0.67 23.79 -26.77
CA LYS A 103 1.44 24.76 -26.00
C LYS A 103 1.81 24.19 -24.62
N ALA A 104 0.90 23.51 -23.93
CA ALA A 104 1.17 22.88 -22.64
C ALA A 104 2.35 21.88 -22.72
N VAL A 105 2.39 21.05 -23.77
CA VAL A 105 3.53 20.12 -23.98
C VAL A 105 4.83 20.86 -24.25
N SER A 106 4.80 21.91 -25.09
CA SER A 106 5.98 22.72 -25.38
C SER A 106 6.50 23.42 -24.12
N ASP A 107 5.62 24.01 -23.32
CA ASP A 107 5.97 24.73 -22.09
C ASP A 107 6.56 23.78 -21.03
N TYR A 108 6.10 22.52 -20.96
CA TYR A 108 6.69 21.49 -20.11
C TYR A 108 8.16 21.21 -20.48
N TYR A 109 8.47 20.94 -21.76
CA TYR A 109 9.86 20.67 -22.15
C TYR A 109 10.75 21.91 -22.00
N LEU A 110 10.20 23.11 -22.23
CA LEU A 110 10.89 24.35 -21.94
C LEU A 110 11.24 24.45 -20.44
N SER A 111 10.33 24.07 -19.53
CA SER A 111 10.61 24.07 -18.10
C SER A 111 11.63 23.01 -17.67
N GLN A 112 11.82 21.94 -18.47
CA GLN A 112 12.91 20.96 -18.29
C GLN A 112 14.27 21.46 -18.81
N GLY A 113 14.36 22.69 -19.34
CA GLY A 113 15.59 23.29 -19.84
C GLY A 113 15.87 23.08 -21.32
N VAL A 114 14.90 22.55 -22.08
CA VAL A 114 15.00 22.43 -23.54
C VAL A 114 14.83 23.80 -24.19
N SER A 115 15.56 24.08 -25.29
CA SER A 115 15.40 25.34 -26.03
C SER A 115 13.99 25.48 -26.59
N ARG A 116 13.45 26.70 -26.66
CA ARG A 116 12.09 26.98 -27.18
C ARG A 116 11.82 26.31 -28.53
N GLU A 117 12.73 26.47 -29.48
CA GLU A 117 12.60 25.88 -30.82
C GLU A 117 12.49 24.35 -30.77
N THR A 118 13.31 23.70 -29.92
CA THR A 118 13.30 22.25 -29.76
C THR A 118 12.04 21.79 -29.04
N SER A 119 11.59 22.48 -28.00
CA SER A 119 10.36 22.14 -27.27
C SER A 119 9.13 22.19 -28.16
N GLU A 120 9.02 23.19 -29.04
CA GLU A 120 7.93 23.29 -30.02
C GLU A 120 7.96 22.14 -31.03
N LYS A 121 9.16 21.74 -31.48
CA LYS A 121 9.34 20.58 -32.37
C LYS A 121 8.95 19.27 -31.67
N ILE A 122 9.36 19.07 -30.42
CA ILE A 122 8.98 17.91 -29.60
C ILE A 122 7.46 17.85 -29.45
N ALA A 123 6.83 18.95 -29.06
CA ALA A 123 5.39 19.02 -28.86
C ALA A 123 4.63 18.65 -30.15
N LYS A 124 5.01 19.23 -31.30
CA LYS A 124 4.40 18.90 -32.60
C LYS A 124 4.54 17.41 -32.95
N ASP A 125 5.74 16.84 -32.79
CA ASP A 125 5.97 15.44 -33.16
C ASP A 125 5.19 14.48 -32.25
N LEU A 126 5.24 14.66 -30.92
CA LEU A 126 4.54 13.80 -29.97
C LEU A 126 3.02 13.91 -30.10
N MET A 127 2.49 15.14 -30.19
CA MET A 127 1.05 15.39 -30.32
C MET A 127 0.49 14.91 -31.67
N SER A 128 1.31 14.79 -32.72
CA SER A 128 0.86 14.22 -34.01
C SER A 128 0.68 12.70 -33.97
N LYS A 129 1.44 12.01 -33.11
CA LYS A 129 1.47 10.53 -33.04
C LYS A 129 0.51 10.01 -31.98
N LYS A 130 0.56 10.58 -30.77
CA LYS A 130 -0.14 10.06 -29.58
C LYS A 130 -0.64 11.20 -28.69
N PRO A 131 -1.52 12.09 -29.18
CA PRO A 131 -1.88 13.33 -28.47
C PRO A 131 -2.41 13.09 -27.06
N LEU A 132 -3.33 12.14 -26.88
CA LEU A 132 -3.92 11.85 -25.57
C LEU A 132 -2.91 11.23 -24.60
N GLU A 133 -2.10 10.27 -25.06
CA GLU A 133 -1.07 9.63 -24.22
C GLU A 133 0.01 10.66 -23.82
N THR A 134 0.44 11.51 -24.76
CA THR A 134 1.42 12.57 -24.49
C THR A 134 0.91 13.56 -23.47
N ILE A 135 -0.32 14.08 -23.64
CA ILE A 135 -0.78 15.15 -22.76
C ILE A 135 -1.06 14.67 -21.33
N VAL A 136 -1.62 13.47 -21.17
CA VAL A 136 -1.90 12.92 -19.83
C VAL A 136 -0.62 12.55 -19.09
N ASP A 137 0.41 12.08 -19.80
CA ASP A 137 1.74 11.83 -19.24
C ASP A 137 2.43 13.15 -18.86
N VAL A 138 2.45 14.13 -19.77
CA VAL A 138 3.13 15.42 -19.54
C VAL A 138 2.50 16.22 -18.40
N LYS A 139 1.16 16.32 -18.34
CA LYS A 139 0.48 17.13 -17.32
C LYS A 139 0.35 16.41 -15.97
N TYR A 140 0.22 15.08 -15.96
CA TYR A 140 -0.18 14.34 -14.77
C TYR A 140 0.71 13.14 -14.43
N GLY A 141 1.64 12.75 -15.30
CA GLY A 141 2.47 11.55 -15.13
C GLY A 141 1.69 10.23 -15.23
N ILE A 142 0.52 10.23 -15.86
CA ILE A 142 -0.37 9.07 -15.92
C ILE A 142 -0.12 8.27 -17.20
N GLN A 143 0.03 6.95 -17.06
CA GLN A 143 0.05 6.04 -18.22
C GLN A 143 -1.37 5.69 -18.67
N LEU A 144 -1.72 6.07 -19.90
CA LEU A 144 -3.05 5.86 -20.43
C LEU A 144 -3.47 4.38 -20.40
N GLY A 145 -4.65 4.11 -19.84
CA GLY A 145 -5.20 2.75 -19.77
C GLY A 145 -4.52 1.85 -18.75
N HIS A 146 -3.57 2.35 -17.96
CA HIS A 146 -2.99 1.62 -16.83
C HIS A 146 -3.61 2.11 -15.52
N TYR A 147 -4.53 1.31 -14.99
CA TYR A 147 -5.22 1.62 -13.76
C TYR A 147 -5.00 0.49 -12.77
N MET A 148 -4.70 0.84 -11.52
CA MET A 148 -4.69 -0.12 -10.43
C MET A 148 -6.08 -0.74 -10.23
N ASN A 149 -6.12 -2.00 -9.78
CA ASN A 149 -7.36 -2.69 -9.45
C ASN A 149 -7.68 -2.55 -7.96
N PRO A 150 -8.76 -1.82 -7.57
CA PRO A 150 -9.10 -1.62 -6.17
C PRO A 150 -9.35 -2.92 -5.39
N TRP A 151 -9.91 -3.94 -6.03
CA TRP A 151 -10.16 -5.23 -5.37
C TRP A 151 -8.87 -5.97 -5.03
N ASN A 152 -7.89 -5.94 -5.93
CA ASN A 152 -6.60 -6.57 -5.68
C ASN A 152 -5.88 -5.90 -4.51
N ALA A 153 -5.90 -4.56 -4.45
CA ALA A 153 -5.33 -3.80 -3.34
C ALA A 153 -6.04 -4.13 -2.01
N ALA A 154 -7.38 -4.14 -2.01
CA ALA A 154 -8.19 -4.46 -0.84
C ALA A 154 -7.90 -5.86 -0.29
N PHE A 155 -7.90 -6.88 -1.14
CA PHE A 155 -7.61 -8.26 -0.72
C PHE A 155 -6.16 -8.43 -0.28
N SER A 156 -5.20 -7.81 -0.97
CA SER A 156 -3.80 -7.84 -0.53
C SER A 156 -3.66 -7.26 0.88
N SER A 157 -4.28 -6.12 1.14
CA SER A 157 -4.27 -5.46 2.45
C SER A 157 -4.95 -6.32 3.53
N LEU A 158 -6.13 -6.88 3.22
CA LEU A 158 -6.88 -7.79 4.08
C LEU A 158 -6.02 -8.97 4.54
N PHE A 159 -5.42 -9.69 3.59
CA PHE A 159 -4.64 -10.89 3.89
C PHE A 159 -3.33 -10.55 4.58
N SER A 160 -2.69 -9.45 4.23
CA SER A 160 -1.50 -8.97 4.94
C SER A 160 -1.80 -8.67 6.40
N ALA A 161 -2.86 -7.90 6.70
CA ALA A 161 -3.26 -7.62 8.08
C ALA A 161 -3.67 -8.87 8.85
N ALA A 162 -4.49 -9.72 8.23
CA ALA A 162 -4.90 -10.99 8.83
C ALA A 162 -3.69 -11.89 9.15
N ALA A 163 -2.77 -12.05 8.20
CA ALA A 163 -1.57 -12.86 8.39
C ALA A 163 -0.65 -12.28 9.48
N GLY A 164 -0.50 -10.95 9.53
CA GLY A 164 0.28 -10.28 10.55
C GLY A 164 -0.25 -10.53 11.97
N GLY A 165 -1.55 -10.28 12.19
CA GLY A 165 -2.16 -10.45 13.51
C GLY A 165 -2.41 -11.90 13.93
N LEU A 166 -2.39 -12.84 12.99
CA LEU A 166 -2.61 -14.26 13.29
C LEU A 166 -1.50 -14.85 14.18
N PHE A 167 -0.24 -14.47 13.97
CA PHE A 167 0.89 -14.99 14.76
C PHE A 167 0.77 -14.68 16.26
N PRO A 168 0.61 -13.41 16.69
CA PRO A 168 0.42 -13.09 18.11
C PRO A 168 -0.87 -13.70 18.68
N LEU A 169 -1.95 -13.73 17.91
CA LEU A 169 -3.22 -14.35 18.34
C LEU A 169 -3.04 -15.84 18.63
N VAL A 170 -2.44 -16.59 17.71
CA VAL A 170 -2.17 -18.02 17.88
C VAL A 170 -1.23 -18.27 19.04
N ALA A 171 -0.17 -17.47 19.19
CA ALA A 171 0.78 -17.61 20.29
C ALA A 171 0.10 -17.38 21.66
N MET A 172 -0.73 -16.35 21.78
CA MET A 172 -1.41 -16.03 23.04
C MET A 172 -2.48 -17.06 23.40
N THR A 173 -3.09 -17.73 22.42
CA THR A 173 -4.29 -18.56 22.64
C THR A 173 -3.98 -20.05 22.73
N LEU A 174 -2.97 -20.53 22.01
CA LEU A 174 -2.64 -21.96 21.96
C LEU A 174 -1.45 -22.35 22.84
N VAL A 175 -0.58 -21.41 23.23
CA VAL A 175 0.58 -21.72 24.08
C VAL A 175 0.15 -21.76 25.55
N PRO A 176 0.32 -22.89 26.25
CA PRO A 176 -0.20 -23.03 27.60
C PRO A 176 0.73 -22.44 28.68
N GLY A 177 0.09 -21.93 29.74
CA GLY A 177 0.74 -21.66 31.02
C GLY A 177 1.84 -20.59 30.96
N ILE A 178 2.96 -20.86 31.63
CA ILE A 178 4.04 -19.88 31.81
C ILE A 178 4.72 -19.43 30.51
N PHE A 179 4.55 -20.20 29.43
CA PHE A 179 5.18 -19.91 28.14
C PHE A 179 4.33 -18.99 27.25
N GLN A 180 3.07 -18.73 27.61
CA GLN A 180 2.13 -17.92 26.82
C GLN A 180 2.68 -16.52 26.52
N TRP A 181 3.14 -15.81 27.55
CA TRP A 181 3.70 -14.46 27.41
C TRP A 181 5.02 -14.44 26.62
N PRO A 182 6.06 -15.22 26.98
CA PRO A 182 7.30 -15.27 26.19
C PRO A 182 7.09 -15.66 24.73
N ALA A 183 6.20 -16.63 24.46
CA ALA A 183 5.92 -17.07 23.10
C ALA A 183 5.25 -15.96 22.27
N THR A 184 4.32 -15.21 22.86
CA THR A 184 3.66 -14.10 22.16
C THR A 184 4.63 -12.95 21.90
N ILE A 185 5.47 -12.58 22.88
CA ILE A 185 6.51 -11.57 22.69
C ILE A 185 7.45 -11.97 21.55
N LEU A 186 7.90 -13.23 21.55
CA LEU A 186 8.76 -13.75 20.49
C LEU A 186 8.06 -13.71 19.13
N ALA A 187 6.81 -14.16 19.05
CA ALA A 187 6.01 -14.15 17.82
C ALA A 187 5.89 -12.74 17.25
N VAL A 188 5.64 -11.74 18.10
CA VAL A 188 5.56 -10.33 17.70
C VAL A 188 6.90 -9.83 17.20
N CYS A 189 7.97 -10.00 17.98
CA CYS A 189 9.32 -9.57 17.62
C CYS A 189 9.79 -10.17 16.29
N VAL A 190 9.55 -11.47 16.08
CA VAL A 190 9.87 -12.14 14.81
C VAL A 190 9.02 -11.59 13.68
N SER A 191 7.72 -11.41 13.88
CA SER A 191 6.80 -10.91 12.85
C SER A 191 7.18 -9.48 12.42
N VAL A 192 7.39 -8.56 13.36
CA VAL A 192 7.77 -7.16 13.03
C VAL A 192 9.18 -7.05 12.47
N ALA A 193 10.09 -7.96 12.84
CA ALA A 193 11.41 -8.05 12.22
C ALA A 193 11.31 -8.54 10.77
N ILE A 194 10.46 -9.53 10.48
CA ILE A 194 10.22 -10.00 9.11
C ILE A 194 9.57 -8.89 8.27
N THR A 195 8.55 -8.19 8.77
CA THR A 195 7.94 -7.08 8.04
C THR A 195 8.94 -5.95 7.79
N GLY A 196 9.78 -5.62 8.78
CA GLY A 196 10.87 -4.64 8.64
C GLY A 196 11.91 -5.06 7.61
N PHE A 197 12.29 -6.34 7.60
CA PHE A 197 13.20 -6.91 6.60
C PHE A 197 12.61 -6.83 5.18
N LEU A 198 11.38 -7.29 4.99
CA LEU A 198 10.70 -7.28 3.70
C LEU A 198 10.51 -5.85 3.17
N SER A 199 10.06 -4.93 4.03
CA SER A 199 9.90 -3.52 3.72
C SER A 199 11.19 -2.90 3.19
N ALA A 200 12.30 -3.08 3.91
CA ALA A 200 13.58 -2.52 3.50
C ALA A 200 14.17 -3.21 2.28
N LYS A 201 14.09 -4.54 2.18
CA LYS A 201 14.66 -5.28 1.05
C LYS A 201 13.93 -4.95 -0.25
N LEU A 202 12.60 -4.83 -0.20
CA LEU A 202 11.78 -4.54 -1.38
C LEU A 202 11.82 -3.05 -1.74
N GLY A 203 12.06 -2.16 -0.76
CA GLY A 203 12.28 -0.73 -0.98
C GLY A 203 13.74 -0.30 -1.18
N ASN A 204 14.69 -1.23 -1.33
CA ASN A 204 16.14 -0.96 -1.42
C ASN A 204 16.69 -0.07 -0.27
N GLY A 205 16.13 -0.22 0.94
CA GLY A 205 16.49 0.52 2.14
C GLY A 205 17.45 -0.21 3.09
N LEU A 206 17.76 0.43 4.21
CA LEU A 206 18.64 -0.10 5.26
C LEU A 206 17.91 -1.16 6.11
N VAL A 207 18.09 -2.43 5.76
CA VAL A 207 17.44 -3.60 6.38
C VAL A 207 17.57 -3.61 7.91
N LYS A 208 18.81 -3.49 8.43
CA LYS A 208 19.06 -3.54 9.87
C LYS A 208 18.30 -2.45 10.62
N THR A 209 18.27 -1.23 10.08
CA THR A 209 17.58 -0.09 10.68
C THR A 209 16.07 -0.30 10.71
N ALA A 210 15.48 -0.79 9.61
CA ALA A 210 14.05 -1.05 9.54
C ALA A 210 13.60 -2.15 10.51
N MET A 211 14.36 -3.24 10.61
CA MET A 211 14.08 -4.32 11.57
C MET A 211 14.14 -3.82 13.01
N ILE A 212 15.22 -3.11 13.39
CA ILE A 212 15.39 -2.59 14.76
C ILE A 212 14.26 -1.61 15.11
N ARG A 213 13.95 -0.67 14.22
CA ARG A 213 12.84 0.28 14.40
C ARG A 213 11.52 -0.45 14.66
N ASN A 214 11.17 -1.42 13.81
CA ASN A 214 9.90 -2.14 13.93
C ASN A 214 9.83 -2.97 15.22
N VAL A 215 10.93 -3.62 15.62
CA VAL A 215 11.01 -4.35 16.89
C VAL A 215 10.85 -3.40 18.09
N ILE A 216 11.51 -2.24 18.08
CA ILE A 216 11.35 -1.23 19.14
C ILE A 216 9.89 -0.79 19.25
N VAL A 217 9.24 -0.48 18.13
CA VAL A 217 7.82 -0.11 18.11
C VAL A 217 6.95 -1.24 18.67
N GLY A 218 7.19 -2.49 18.26
CA GLY A 218 6.46 -3.64 18.79
C GLY A 218 6.59 -3.81 20.30
N ILE A 219 7.81 -3.67 20.84
CA ILE A 219 8.06 -3.75 22.29
C ILE A 219 7.36 -2.60 23.02
N VAL A 220 7.46 -1.37 22.52
CA VAL A 220 6.80 -0.20 23.11
C VAL A 220 5.27 -0.37 23.11
N THR A 221 4.69 -0.85 22.02
CA THR A 221 3.25 -1.14 21.92
C THR A 221 2.81 -2.15 22.98
N MET A 222 3.54 -3.26 23.14
CA MET A 222 3.26 -4.27 24.16
C MET A 222 3.34 -3.69 25.58
N ILE A 223 4.37 -2.91 25.89
CA ILE A 223 4.52 -2.26 27.21
C ILE A 223 3.34 -1.34 27.50
N ILE A 224 2.99 -0.45 26.56
CA ILE A 224 1.89 0.51 26.74
C ILE A 224 0.57 -0.22 27.01
N HIS A 225 0.23 -1.22 26.20
CA HIS A 225 -1.05 -1.91 26.33
C HIS A 225 -1.12 -2.80 27.56
N TYR A 226 -0.02 -3.46 27.93
CA TYR A 226 0.08 -4.17 29.21
C TYR A 226 -0.11 -3.22 30.39
N SER A 227 0.52 -2.05 30.37
CA SER A 227 0.34 -1.04 31.42
C SER A 227 -1.09 -0.53 31.51
N ILE A 228 -1.76 -0.28 30.37
CA ILE A 228 -3.17 0.10 30.35
C ILE A 228 -4.04 -1.00 30.94
N GLY A 229 -3.81 -2.26 30.56
CA GLY A 229 -4.56 -3.39 31.10
C GLY A 229 -4.35 -3.61 32.60
N LEU A 230 -3.20 -3.23 33.17
CA LEU A 230 -2.98 -3.26 34.62
C LEU A 230 -3.79 -2.18 35.37
N LEU A 231 -4.15 -1.09 34.69
CA LEU A 231 -4.90 0.02 35.29
C LEU A 231 -6.42 -0.19 35.26
N LEU A 232 -6.90 -1.12 34.42
CA LEU A 232 -8.31 -1.44 34.23
C LEU A 232 -8.68 -2.73 34.98
#